data_AF-A0AA39XQ67-F1
#
_entry.id   AF-A0AA39XQ67-F1
#
_cell.length_a   1.000
_cell.length_b   1.000
_cell.length_c   1.000
_cell.angle_alpha   90.00
_cell.angle_beta   90.00
_cell.angle_gamma   90.00
#
_symmetry.space_group_name_H-M   'P 1'
#
loop_
_entity.id
_entity.type
_entity.pdbx_description
1 polymer ?
#
loop_
_entity_poly.entity_id
_entity_poly.type
_entity_poly.pdbx_seq_one_letter_code
_entity_poly.pdbx_strand_id
1 'polypeptide(L)'
;MLAMINDVTDKDEWRQKVFDESVVEKWKSEIVNDHGDNRTVTEWKEFGQGFTADMFDFCIEEVRHKAGLHEETGMTLILNTDTGVVKSDAVVSSELKQQFRAAMKPLEDVPDNQKDWHPGSNNTVLNLVDPSLFPLVYGRTRVLPHGTIGLNDCLQSFTFGEQTQVPPWQEAQSETFVQHDAKTFSTKFQWLPCDVHFEEEDNSVKIASYINNLHPAEHEDLYRALERLIAAAIPLWSLVLGYTKSHEDARWTAREDLRVPSANGPKWSRSNWTLTTGERAGVEELLVGQERAMASRFLYVPSPRAFSASAMPELSTDLRTLYASTGIQVIVKITAIHLTPEHPRYVGGGPWDIEGHYLNEHIAATALYCYDSANVIDSSTPTGAASGGSSSSSGRLSFRQKIEREHIRSLPYQRTSPSDRGGIAFVYGIDDAHGGGAAAVQEVGDVSMREGRMLAFPNVLQRRVRPLELADKTMPGYCKVVELLLVDPARRVLSTANVAPQQKGWWEAEVRGSGVLGRLPEELVQQILNEVEDWPMMGVEEARGLRLEVMEEREAFREVMERAIESHRFDLRER
;
A
#
# COMPACT_ATOMS: atom_id res chain seq x y z
N MET A 1 3.90 -11.80 -16.54
CA MET A 1 2.98 -12.77 -15.88
C MET A 1 2.04 -12.11 -14.88
N LEU A 2 2.53 -11.45 -13.81
CA LEU A 2 1.66 -10.81 -12.79
C LEU A 2 0.66 -9.80 -13.37
N ALA A 3 1.13 -8.94 -14.30
CA ALA A 3 0.26 -7.98 -15.00
C ALA A 3 -0.89 -8.67 -15.74
N MET A 4 -0.60 -9.72 -16.52
CA MET A 4 -1.61 -10.50 -17.25
C MET A 4 -2.67 -11.09 -16.31
N ILE A 5 -2.26 -11.70 -15.20
CA ILE A 5 -3.20 -12.25 -14.20
C ILE A 5 -4.09 -11.14 -13.64
N ASN A 6 -3.50 -9.98 -13.31
CA ASN A 6 -4.26 -8.86 -12.80
C ASN A 6 -5.26 -8.31 -13.83
N ASP A 7 -4.86 -8.16 -15.09
CA ASP A 7 -5.69 -7.65 -16.18
C ASP A 7 -6.84 -8.61 -16.51
N VAL A 8 -6.58 -9.92 -16.56
CA VAL A 8 -7.63 -10.93 -16.77
C VAL A 8 -8.64 -10.91 -15.63
N THR A 9 -8.17 -10.87 -14.38
CA THR A 9 -9.04 -10.82 -13.20
C THR A 9 -9.75 -9.48 -13.00
N ASP A 10 -9.43 -8.47 -13.83
CA ASP A 10 -10.14 -7.19 -13.93
C ASP A 10 -11.22 -7.17 -15.03
N LYS A 11 -11.29 -8.19 -15.90
CA LYS A 11 -12.35 -8.28 -16.91
C LYS A 11 -13.67 -8.71 -16.29
N ASP A 12 -14.78 -8.19 -16.81
CA ASP A 12 -16.12 -8.62 -16.38
C ASP A 12 -16.30 -10.11 -16.68
N GLU A 13 -16.90 -10.84 -15.73
CA GLU A 13 -17.19 -12.28 -15.83
C GLU A 13 -15.95 -13.15 -16.13
N TRP A 14 -14.75 -12.68 -15.77
CA TRP A 14 -13.50 -13.42 -16.01
C TRP A 14 -13.54 -14.86 -15.47
N ARG A 15 -14.26 -15.07 -14.36
CA ARG A 15 -14.46 -16.38 -13.71
C ARG A 15 -15.11 -17.43 -14.60
N GLN A 16 -16.01 -17.02 -15.49
CA GLN A 16 -16.63 -17.91 -16.47
C GLN A 16 -15.80 -17.96 -17.75
N LYS A 17 -15.30 -16.80 -18.19
CA LYS A 17 -14.53 -16.65 -19.43
C LYS A 17 -13.21 -17.41 -19.45
N VAL A 18 -12.58 -17.66 -18.29
CA VAL A 18 -11.33 -18.42 -18.20
C VAL A 18 -11.51 -19.92 -18.49
N PHE A 19 -12.73 -20.44 -18.41
CA PHE A 19 -13.07 -21.83 -18.77
C PHE A 19 -13.59 -21.97 -20.20
N ASP A 20 -13.87 -20.85 -20.89
CA ASP A 20 -14.23 -20.85 -22.30
C ASP A 20 -12.98 -20.82 -23.17
N GLU A 21 -12.64 -21.98 -23.74
CA GLU A 21 -11.46 -22.16 -24.59
C GLU A 21 -11.44 -21.19 -25.80
N SER A 22 -12.61 -20.79 -26.32
CA SER A 22 -12.65 -19.83 -27.44
C SER A 22 -12.20 -18.43 -27.03
N VAL A 23 -12.52 -18.05 -25.79
CA VAL A 23 -12.12 -16.75 -25.20
C VAL A 23 -10.65 -16.80 -24.80
N VAL A 24 -10.19 -17.91 -24.22
CA VAL A 24 -8.79 -18.13 -23.86
C VAL A 24 -7.89 -18.08 -25.10
N GLU A 25 -8.27 -18.72 -26.20
CA GLU A 25 -7.50 -18.68 -27.46
C GLU A 25 -7.42 -17.25 -28.03
N LYS A 26 -8.51 -16.48 -27.92
CA LYS A 26 -8.50 -15.06 -28.29
C LYS A 26 -7.52 -14.27 -27.42
N TRP A 27 -7.56 -14.44 -26.10
CA TRP A 27 -6.60 -13.79 -25.20
C TRP A 27 -5.16 -14.23 -25.49
N LYS A 28 -4.93 -15.49 -25.85
CA LYS A 28 -3.62 -16.00 -26.25
C LYS A 28 -3.09 -15.25 -27.46
N SER A 29 -3.92 -15.06 -28.50
CA SER A 29 -3.55 -14.32 -29.71
C SER A 29 -3.30 -12.83 -29.48
N GLU A 30 -3.94 -12.22 -28.48
CA GLU A 30 -3.79 -10.80 -28.14
C GLU A 30 -2.57 -10.52 -27.25
N ILE A 31 -2.23 -11.44 -26.35
CA ILE A 31 -1.26 -11.22 -25.25
C ILE A 31 0.09 -11.88 -25.55
N VAL A 32 0.12 -13.02 -26.23
CA VAL A 32 1.38 -13.71 -26.56
C VAL A 32 2.12 -12.90 -27.61
N ASN A 33 3.19 -12.26 -27.17
CA ASN A 33 4.17 -11.59 -28.01
C ASN A 33 5.50 -12.32 -27.88
N ASP A 34 5.52 -13.54 -28.41
CA ASP A 34 6.74 -14.34 -28.42
C ASP A 34 7.75 -13.74 -29.40
N HIS A 35 8.78 -13.10 -28.85
CA HIS A 35 9.87 -12.50 -29.60
C HIS A 35 11.02 -13.47 -29.89
N GLY A 36 10.88 -14.74 -29.47
CA GLY A 36 11.82 -15.84 -29.62
C GLY A 36 12.96 -15.84 -28.59
N ASP A 37 13.56 -17.00 -28.36
CA ASP A 37 14.82 -17.15 -27.60
C ASP A 37 15.99 -16.67 -28.47
N ASN A 38 16.97 -15.97 -27.88
CA ASN A 38 18.19 -15.41 -28.51
C ASN A 38 18.12 -13.95 -28.99
N ARG A 39 17.63 -13.03 -28.16
CA ARG A 39 17.85 -11.58 -28.38
C ARG A 39 19.06 -11.07 -27.62
N THR A 40 19.76 -10.12 -28.22
CA THR A 40 20.88 -9.39 -27.61
C THR A 40 20.37 -8.38 -26.58
N VAL A 41 21.19 -8.05 -25.56
CA VAL A 41 20.88 -7.05 -24.50
C VAL A 41 20.31 -5.74 -25.07
N THR A 42 20.77 -5.32 -26.25
CA THR A 42 20.29 -4.14 -26.98
C THR A 42 18.88 -4.29 -27.55
N GLU A 43 18.53 -5.43 -28.14
CA GLU A 43 17.19 -5.69 -28.70
C GLU A 43 16.14 -5.73 -27.59
N TRP A 44 16.49 -6.21 -26.39
CA TRP A 44 15.56 -6.24 -25.25
C TRP A 44 15.06 -4.86 -24.81
N LYS A 45 15.88 -3.79 -24.98
CA LYS A 45 15.44 -2.42 -24.67
C LYS A 45 14.37 -1.90 -25.63
N GLU A 46 14.30 -2.45 -26.84
CA GLU A 46 13.33 -2.03 -27.87
C GLU A 46 12.05 -2.87 -27.83
N PHE A 47 12.15 -4.18 -27.56
CA PHE A 47 11.03 -5.11 -27.66
C PHE A 47 10.40 -5.52 -26.31
N GLY A 48 11.05 -5.19 -25.17
CA GLY A 48 10.55 -5.56 -23.84
C GLY A 48 10.78 -7.03 -23.47
N GLN A 49 10.17 -7.50 -22.37
CA GLN A 49 10.39 -8.86 -21.82
C GLN A 49 9.87 -10.01 -22.70
N GLY A 50 8.93 -9.74 -23.60
CA GLY A 50 8.18 -10.78 -24.32
C GLY A 50 7.31 -11.63 -23.38
N PHE A 51 6.37 -12.36 -23.96
CA PHE A 51 5.44 -13.22 -23.22
C PHE A 51 5.17 -14.48 -24.03
N THR A 52 5.75 -15.60 -23.60
CA THR A 52 5.70 -16.87 -24.34
C THR A 52 4.38 -17.60 -24.14
N ALA A 53 4.08 -18.56 -25.04
CA ALA A 53 2.90 -19.41 -24.92
C ALA A 53 2.92 -20.22 -23.60
N ASP A 54 4.08 -20.73 -23.17
CA ASP A 54 4.21 -21.46 -21.91
C ASP A 54 3.88 -20.57 -20.69
N MET A 55 4.31 -19.30 -20.72
CA MET A 55 3.96 -18.32 -19.67
C MET A 55 2.47 -18.03 -19.65
N PHE A 56 1.84 -17.94 -20.82
CA PHE A 56 0.40 -17.77 -20.94
C PHE A 56 -0.35 -18.97 -20.35
N ASP A 57 0.03 -20.20 -20.75
CA ASP A 57 -0.62 -21.42 -20.29
C ASP A 57 -0.48 -21.60 -18.77
N PHE A 58 0.68 -21.27 -18.19
CA PHE A 58 0.84 -21.22 -16.73
C PHE A 58 -0.09 -20.20 -16.08
N CYS A 59 -0.19 -18.98 -16.64
CA CYS A 59 -1.04 -17.93 -16.07
C CYS A 59 -2.51 -18.32 -16.12
N ILE A 60 -2.97 -18.99 -17.20
CA ILE A 60 -4.36 -19.45 -17.32
C ILE A 60 -4.68 -20.51 -16.27
N GLU A 61 -3.80 -21.49 -16.06
CA GLU A 61 -4.00 -22.49 -15.00
C GLU A 61 -4.05 -21.85 -13.60
N GLU A 62 -3.19 -20.87 -13.33
CA GLU A 62 -3.25 -20.09 -12.08
C GLU A 62 -4.56 -19.30 -11.95
N VAL A 63 -5.05 -18.68 -13.03
CA VAL A 63 -6.32 -17.92 -13.01
C VAL A 63 -7.51 -18.87 -12.83
N ARG A 64 -7.51 -20.06 -13.43
CA ARG A 64 -8.54 -21.10 -13.24
C ARG A 64 -8.60 -21.56 -11.79
N HIS A 65 -7.46 -21.82 -11.17
CA HIS A 65 -7.38 -22.15 -9.76
C HIS A 65 -7.88 -21.00 -8.87
N LYS A 66 -7.48 -19.77 -9.16
CA LYS A 66 -7.97 -18.57 -8.45
C LYS A 66 -9.47 -18.34 -8.63
N ALA A 67 -10.06 -18.74 -9.77
CA ALA A 67 -11.50 -18.66 -9.97
C ALA A 67 -12.26 -19.56 -8.98
N GLY A 68 -11.77 -20.79 -8.75
CA GLY A 68 -12.33 -21.70 -7.74
C GLY A 68 -12.22 -21.14 -6.32
N LEU A 69 -11.03 -20.66 -5.92
CA LEU A 69 -10.84 -20.04 -4.60
C LEU A 69 -11.73 -18.79 -4.41
N HIS A 70 -11.95 -18.02 -5.47
CA HIS A 70 -12.83 -16.86 -5.42
C HIS A 70 -14.30 -17.25 -5.24
N GLU A 71 -14.75 -18.37 -5.81
CA GLU A 71 -16.12 -18.86 -5.57
C GLU A 71 -16.35 -19.22 -4.10
N GLU A 72 -15.33 -19.77 -3.43
CA GLU A 72 -15.39 -20.13 -2.02
C GLU A 72 -15.26 -18.92 -1.08
N THR A 73 -14.36 -17.98 -1.41
CA THR A 73 -13.94 -16.92 -0.48
C THR A 73 -14.38 -15.51 -0.88
N GLY A 74 -14.77 -15.29 -2.13
CA GLY A 74 -15.02 -13.97 -2.69
C GLY A 74 -13.76 -13.11 -2.88
N MET A 75 -12.56 -13.68 -2.70
CA MET A 75 -11.28 -12.97 -2.73
C MET A 75 -10.37 -13.49 -3.85
N THR A 76 -9.54 -12.59 -4.40
CA THR A 76 -8.56 -12.95 -5.43
C THR A 76 -7.19 -12.41 -5.06
N LEU A 77 -6.25 -13.32 -4.77
CA LEU A 77 -4.85 -12.97 -4.60
C LEU A 77 -4.22 -12.59 -5.95
N ILE A 78 -3.65 -11.41 -6.02
CA ILE A 78 -2.94 -10.83 -7.16
C ILE A 78 -1.55 -10.36 -6.73
N LEU A 79 -0.70 -10.05 -7.70
CA LEU A 79 0.67 -9.56 -7.46
C LEU A 79 1.45 -10.44 -6.45
N ASN A 80 1.23 -11.75 -6.50
CA ASN A 80 1.79 -12.73 -5.57
C ASN A 80 3.27 -12.99 -5.87
N THR A 81 4.12 -12.11 -5.31
CA THR A 81 5.58 -12.19 -5.20
C THR A 81 5.96 -12.93 -3.91
N ASP A 82 6.92 -12.42 -3.13
CA ASP A 82 7.23 -12.86 -1.76
C ASP A 82 6.10 -12.47 -0.79
N THR A 83 5.37 -11.41 -1.14
CA THR A 83 4.14 -10.96 -0.49
C THR A 83 3.00 -10.91 -1.52
N GLY A 84 1.79 -10.57 -1.09
CA GLY A 84 0.63 -10.59 -1.98
C GLY A 84 -0.30 -9.40 -1.77
N VAL A 85 -0.97 -9.01 -2.85
CA VAL A 85 -2.06 -8.03 -2.81
C VAL A 85 -3.36 -8.79 -3.07
N VAL A 86 -4.38 -8.59 -2.26
CA VAL A 86 -5.68 -9.24 -2.44
C VAL A 86 -6.68 -8.20 -2.92
N LYS A 87 -7.52 -8.56 -3.89
CA LYS A 87 -8.69 -7.77 -4.28
C LYS A 87 -9.97 -8.56 -4.11
N SER A 88 -11.05 -7.88 -3.72
CA SER A 88 -12.40 -8.43 -3.70
C SER A 88 -13.42 -7.40 -4.15
N ASP A 89 -14.34 -7.85 -5.00
CA ASP A 89 -15.51 -7.09 -5.46
C ASP A 89 -16.81 -7.59 -4.80
N ALA A 90 -16.73 -8.60 -3.94
CA ALA A 90 -17.89 -9.32 -3.39
C ALA A 90 -18.00 -9.24 -1.87
N VAL A 91 -16.90 -8.96 -1.16
CA VAL A 91 -16.85 -8.97 0.31
C VAL A 91 -17.66 -7.82 0.93
N VAL A 92 -17.86 -6.72 0.20
CA VAL A 92 -18.76 -5.63 0.60
C VAL A 92 -20.07 -5.73 -0.18
N SER A 93 -21.18 -5.96 0.53
CA SER A 93 -22.50 -6.05 -0.10
C SER A 93 -22.96 -4.69 -0.64
N SER A 94 -23.84 -4.72 -1.65
CA SER A 94 -24.46 -3.49 -2.19
C SER A 94 -25.24 -2.71 -1.14
N GLU A 95 -25.87 -3.41 -0.19
CA GLU A 95 -26.55 -2.82 0.96
C GLU A 95 -25.56 -2.09 1.88
N LEU A 96 -24.47 -2.73 2.27
CA LEU A 96 -23.44 -2.11 3.12
C LEU A 96 -22.84 -0.87 2.43
N LYS A 97 -22.58 -0.95 1.13
CA LYS A 97 -22.10 0.18 0.34
C LYS A 97 -23.08 1.37 0.35
N GLN A 98 -24.37 1.12 0.18
CA GLN A 98 -25.39 2.18 0.22
C GLN A 98 -25.53 2.78 1.62
N GLN A 99 -25.51 1.95 2.66
CA GLN A 99 -25.54 2.40 4.05
C GLN A 99 -24.31 3.25 4.39
N PHE A 100 -23.11 2.79 3.99
CA PHE A 100 -21.87 3.51 4.20
C PHE A 100 -21.89 4.89 3.50
N ARG A 101 -22.35 4.97 2.25
CA ARG A 101 -22.53 6.25 1.55
C ARG A 101 -23.50 7.19 2.25
N ALA A 102 -24.61 6.66 2.76
CA ALA A 102 -25.58 7.47 3.49
C ALA A 102 -24.98 8.01 4.80
N ALA A 103 -24.22 7.18 5.52
CA ALA A 103 -23.55 7.54 6.76
C ALA A 103 -22.39 8.54 6.56
N MET A 104 -21.80 8.62 5.36
CA MET A 104 -20.77 9.60 5.03
C MET A 104 -21.31 11.01 4.72
N LYS A 105 -22.59 11.16 4.35
CA LYS A 105 -23.17 12.46 3.98
C LYS A 105 -22.96 13.57 5.00
N PRO A 106 -23.12 13.35 6.33
CA PRO A 106 -22.87 14.40 7.32
C PRO A 106 -21.44 14.94 7.31
N LEU A 107 -20.45 14.14 6.89
CA LEU A 107 -19.05 14.57 6.74
C LEU A 107 -18.78 15.23 5.39
N GLU A 108 -19.52 14.85 4.34
CA GLU A 108 -19.33 15.36 2.98
C GLU A 108 -20.09 16.68 2.73
N ASP A 109 -21.32 16.81 3.27
CA ASP A 109 -22.25 17.91 3.03
C ASP A 109 -22.06 19.08 4.02
N VAL A 110 -20.80 19.38 4.37
CA VAL A 110 -20.45 20.53 5.20
C VAL A 110 -20.26 21.80 4.33
N PRO A 111 -20.52 23.01 4.88
CA PRO A 111 -20.21 24.27 4.21
C PRO A 111 -18.76 24.33 3.70
N ASP A 112 -18.53 24.99 2.55
CA ASP A 112 -17.21 24.99 1.90
C ASP A 112 -16.08 25.54 2.78
N ASN A 113 -16.38 26.46 3.71
CA ASN A 113 -15.41 26.99 4.67
C ASN A 113 -15.06 26.01 5.81
N GLN A 114 -15.82 24.92 5.96
CA GLN A 114 -15.58 23.85 6.93
C GLN A 114 -14.92 22.62 6.29
N LYS A 115 -14.87 22.55 4.95
CA LYS A 115 -14.17 21.47 4.24
C LYS A 115 -12.68 21.48 4.55
N ASP A 116 -12.19 20.35 5.04
CA ASP A 116 -10.78 20.18 5.41
C ASP A 116 -9.95 19.70 4.21
N TRP A 117 -9.61 20.65 3.34
CA TRP A 117 -8.73 20.38 2.20
C TRP A 117 -7.32 20.03 2.66
N HIS A 118 -6.78 18.94 2.13
CA HIS A 118 -5.44 18.46 2.43
C HIS A 118 -4.41 19.55 2.07
N PRO A 119 -3.48 19.89 2.99
CA PRO A 119 -2.48 20.92 2.75
C PRO A 119 -1.64 20.63 1.49
N GLY A 120 -1.41 21.64 0.67
CA GLY A 120 -0.63 21.48 -0.58
C GLY A 120 -1.33 20.74 -1.71
N SER A 121 -2.60 20.32 -1.56
CA SER A 121 -3.35 19.61 -2.59
C SER A 121 -4.05 20.50 -3.63
N ASN A 122 -3.94 21.83 -3.51
CA ASN A 122 -4.71 22.78 -4.34
C ASN A 122 -6.23 22.51 -4.34
N ASN A 123 -6.79 22.16 -3.18
CA ASN A 123 -8.20 21.82 -3.00
C ASN A 123 -8.67 20.64 -3.88
N THR A 124 -7.79 19.66 -4.11
CA THR A 124 -8.15 18.43 -4.85
C THR A 124 -8.34 17.23 -3.93
N VAL A 125 -7.76 17.23 -2.73
CA VAL A 125 -7.89 16.12 -1.77
C VAL A 125 -8.60 16.66 -0.53
N LEU A 126 -9.76 16.10 -0.22
CA LEU A 126 -10.55 16.40 0.96
C LEU A 126 -10.31 15.32 2.02
N ASN A 127 -9.89 15.72 3.21
CA ASN A 127 -9.76 14.83 4.35
C ASN A 127 -11.10 14.78 5.09
N LEU A 128 -11.73 13.61 5.17
CA LEU A 128 -12.98 13.41 5.91
C LEU A 128 -12.70 12.86 7.31
N VAL A 129 -11.78 11.91 7.42
CA VAL A 129 -11.20 11.43 8.69
C VAL A 129 -9.70 11.33 8.49
N ASP A 130 -8.95 12.21 9.15
CA ASP A 130 -7.49 12.25 9.07
C ASP A 130 -6.87 11.88 10.43
N PRO A 131 -6.11 10.77 10.52
CA PRO A 131 -5.44 10.38 11.76
C PRO A 131 -4.33 11.36 12.18
N SER A 132 -3.88 12.23 11.29
CA SER A 132 -2.91 13.30 11.58
C SER A 132 -3.54 14.50 12.28
N LEU A 133 -4.87 14.57 12.35
CA LEU A 133 -5.58 15.59 13.12
C LEU A 133 -5.80 15.06 14.54
N PHE A 134 -5.48 15.87 15.56
CA PHE A 134 -5.50 15.45 16.97
C PHE A 134 -4.63 14.21 17.28
N PRO A 135 -3.38 14.14 16.79
CA PRO A 135 -2.49 13.03 17.11
C PRO A 135 -2.12 13.05 18.61
N LEU A 136 -1.55 11.97 19.11
CA LEU A 136 -0.84 12.02 20.39
C LEU A 136 0.41 12.88 20.22
N VAL A 137 0.61 13.83 21.14
CA VAL A 137 1.81 14.66 21.23
C VAL A 137 2.57 14.27 22.50
N TYR A 138 3.73 13.64 22.34
CA TYR A 138 4.55 13.21 23.47
C TYR A 138 4.99 14.41 24.31
N GLY A 139 4.91 14.28 25.64
CA GLY A 139 5.20 15.39 26.54
C GLY A 139 4.06 16.39 26.67
N ARG A 140 2.88 16.15 26.08
CA ARG A 140 1.70 17.03 26.21
C ARG A 140 0.40 16.27 26.38
N THR A 141 0.12 15.31 25.51
CA THR A 141 -1.12 14.53 25.56
C THR A 141 -1.18 13.71 26.86
N ARG A 142 -2.37 13.61 27.45
CA ARG A 142 -2.62 12.80 28.64
C ARG A 142 -3.06 11.39 28.25
N VAL A 143 -2.55 10.41 28.97
CA VAL A 143 -2.81 8.98 28.77
C VAL A 143 -3.19 8.37 30.10
N LEU A 144 -4.17 7.47 30.07
CA LEU A 144 -4.51 6.61 31.20
C LEU A 144 -3.44 5.52 31.36
N PRO A 145 -2.65 5.52 32.46
CA PRO A 145 -1.66 4.48 32.69
C PRO A 145 -2.30 3.12 32.98
N HIS A 146 -3.53 3.13 33.50
CA HIS A 146 -4.31 1.94 33.85
C HIS A 146 -5.76 2.12 33.41
N GLY A 147 -6.36 1.04 32.91
CA GLY A 147 -7.74 1.02 32.42
C GLY A 147 -7.88 1.46 30.96
N THR A 148 -9.13 1.44 30.49
CA THR A 148 -9.51 1.76 29.10
C THR A 148 -10.78 2.58 29.10
N ILE A 149 -10.87 3.53 28.16
CA ILE A 149 -12.05 4.32 27.87
C ILE A 149 -12.88 3.57 26.83
N GLY A 150 -14.11 3.21 27.21
CA GLY A 150 -15.08 2.65 26.27
C GLY A 150 -15.72 3.72 25.39
N LEU A 151 -16.26 3.31 24.25
CA LEU A 151 -16.94 4.17 23.27
C LEU A 151 -18.07 5.01 23.89
N ASN A 152 -18.82 4.45 24.84
CA ASN A 152 -19.94 5.13 25.49
C ASN A 152 -19.49 6.14 26.57
N ASP A 153 -18.29 5.97 27.11
CA ASP A 153 -17.78 6.74 28.25
C ASP A 153 -16.77 7.81 27.84
N CYS A 154 -16.36 7.84 26.57
CA CYS A 154 -15.27 8.69 26.10
C CYS A 154 -15.57 10.19 26.22
N LEU A 155 -16.81 10.60 26.00
CA LEU A 155 -17.27 11.98 26.12
C LEU A 155 -17.36 12.46 27.58
N GLN A 156 -17.19 11.58 28.56
CA GLN A 156 -17.10 11.96 29.97
C GLN A 156 -15.66 11.95 30.49
N SER A 157 -14.71 11.54 29.63
CA SER A 157 -13.36 11.16 30.04
C SER A 157 -12.26 12.19 29.71
N PHE A 158 -12.64 13.37 29.20
CA PHE A 158 -11.77 14.45 28.74
C PHE A 158 -10.62 14.85 29.69
N THR A 159 -10.74 14.59 31.00
CA THR A 159 -9.80 15.09 32.01
C THR A 159 -8.92 14.01 32.66
N PHE A 160 -9.11 12.74 32.28
CA PHE A 160 -8.39 11.63 32.90
C PHE A 160 -6.98 11.43 32.34
N GLY A 161 -6.15 10.76 33.14
CA GLY A 161 -4.80 10.34 32.75
C GLY A 161 -3.68 11.28 33.18
N GLU A 162 -2.47 10.80 32.96
CA GLU A 162 -1.20 11.46 33.27
C GLU A 162 -0.55 11.95 31.97
N GLN A 163 0.22 13.04 32.04
CA GLN A 163 0.92 13.57 30.88
C GLN A 163 1.96 12.56 30.37
N THR A 164 1.92 12.28 29.08
CA THR A 164 2.89 11.38 28.41
C THR A 164 4.31 11.86 28.63
N GLN A 165 5.23 10.91 28.82
CA GLN A 165 6.65 11.20 28.79
C GLN A 165 7.17 11.16 27.36
N VAL A 166 8.21 11.93 27.07
CA VAL A 166 8.91 11.83 25.78
C VAL A 166 9.72 10.53 25.77
N PRO A 167 9.47 9.62 24.82
CA PRO A 167 10.16 8.33 24.79
C PRO A 167 11.68 8.54 24.61
N PRO A 168 12.53 7.87 25.41
CA PRO A 168 13.97 7.99 25.29
C PRO A 168 14.46 7.34 23.98
N TRP A 169 15.32 8.03 23.24
CA TRP A 169 15.79 7.62 21.90
C TRP A 169 16.53 6.26 21.85
N GLN A 170 16.99 5.75 23.00
CA GLN A 170 17.83 4.55 23.09
C GLN A 170 17.10 3.22 22.76
N GLU A 171 15.77 3.22 22.63
CA GLU A 171 14.98 2.01 22.31
C GLU A 171 14.79 1.75 20.79
N ALA A 172 15.28 2.64 19.92
CA ALA A 172 15.12 2.55 18.46
C ALA A 172 16.31 1.91 17.71
N GLN A 173 17.19 1.17 18.39
CA GLN A 173 18.28 0.45 17.72
C GLN A 173 17.78 -0.90 17.18
N SER A 174 17.23 -0.87 15.97
CA SER A 174 17.16 -2.09 15.15
C SER A 174 18.54 -2.34 14.56
N GLU A 175 19.16 -3.47 14.91
CA GLU A 175 20.48 -3.87 14.40
C GLU A 175 20.50 -4.15 12.88
N THR A 176 19.34 -4.22 12.20
CA THR A 176 19.29 -5.01 10.96
C THR A 176 18.95 -4.33 9.64
N PHE A 177 18.35 -3.13 9.52
CA PHE A 177 17.94 -2.71 8.15
C PHE A 177 18.00 -1.23 7.77
N VAL A 178 18.38 -0.33 8.65
CA VAL A 178 18.65 1.06 8.25
C VAL A 178 19.96 1.48 8.89
N GLN A 179 20.87 2.02 8.09
CA GLN A 179 22.09 2.65 8.57
C GLN A 179 21.80 3.55 9.77
N HIS A 180 22.79 3.69 10.65
CA HIS A 180 22.79 4.42 11.94
C HIS A 180 22.18 5.86 11.97
N ASP A 181 21.66 6.39 10.87
CA ASP A 181 21.20 7.76 10.70
C ASP A 181 19.67 7.96 10.64
N ALA A 182 18.86 6.90 10.49
CA ALA A 182 17.40 7.06 10.40
C ALA A 182 16.71 6.90 11.77
N LYS A 183 16.07 7.97 12.26
CA LYS A 183 15.12 7.87 13.38
C LYS A 183 13.86 7.15 12.90
N THR A 184 13.81 5.83 13.07
CA THR A 184 12.65 4.99 12.75
C THR A 184 11.51 5.12 13.75
N PHE A 185 11.67 5.94 14.79
CA PHE A 185 10.69 6.21 15.82
C PHE A 185 10.50 7.73 15.98
N SER A 186 9.26 8.21 15.93
CA SER A 186 8.96 9.63 16.20
C SER A 186 8.95 9.87 17.71
N THR A 187 9.73 10.85 18.15
CA THR A 187 9.71 11.31 19.56
C THR A 187 8.69 12.40 19.81
N LYS A 188 7.94 12.82 18.78
CA LYS A 188 6.99 13.94 18.85
C LYS A 188 5.54 13.48 18.80
N PHE A 189 5.21 12.62 17.83
CA PHE A 189 3.83 12.31 17.50
C PHE A 189 3.57 10.81 17.45
N GLN A 190 2.32 10.41 17.58
CA GLN A 190 1.82 9.07 17.24
C GLN A 190 0.36 9.15 16.78
N TRP A 191 0.01 8.45 15.70
CA TRP A 191 -1.40 8.22 15.39
C TRP A 191 -2.07 7.32 16.43
N LEU A 192 -3.35 7.59 16.69
CA LEU A 192 -4.14 6.87 17.69
C LEU A 192 -5.10 5.91 16.96
N PRO A 193 -4.84 4.58 16.98
CA PRO A 193 -5.83 3.61 16.53
C PRO A 193 -7.04 3.58 17.47
N CYS A 194 -8.15 3.04 16.97
CA CYS A 194 -9.23 2.55 17.82
C CYS A 194 -9.06 1.05 18.10
N ASP A 195 -9.51 0.62 19.28
CA ASP A 195 -9.56 -0.78 19.67
C ASP A 195 -10.83 -1.43 19.11
N VAL A 196 -10.70 -2.64 18.58
CA VAL A 196 -11.79 -3.41 17.98
C VAL A 196 -11.82 -4.81 18.59
N HIS A 197 -12.99 -5.23 19.08
CA HIS A 197 -13.20 -6.56 19.63
C HIS A 197 -13.95 -7.45 18.63
N PHE A 198 -13.62 -8.74 18.65
CA PHE A 198 -14.38 -9.74 17.92
C PHE A 198 -15.58 -10.14 18.76
N GLU A 199 -16.76 -10.19 18.15
CA GLU A 199 -17.95 -10.77 18.79
C GLU A 199 -18.03 -12.27 18.47
N GLU A 200 -18.63 -13.02 19.40
CA GLU A 200 -18.81 -14.48 19.28
C GLU A 200 -19.90 -14.84 18.25
N GLU A 201 -20.85 -13.93 17.99
CA GLU A 201 -21.96 -14.13 17.06
C GLU A 201 -21.64 -13.50 15.68
N ASP A 202 -22.05 -14.17 14.61
CA ASP A 202 -22.11 -13.64 13.22
C ASP A 202 -20.83 -13.11 12.55
N ASN A 203 -19.64 -13.49 13.03
CA ASN A 203 -18.37 -12.94 12.52
C ASN A 203 -18.37 -11.40 12.51
N SER A 204 -19.13 -10.76 13.41
CA SER A 204 -19.12 -9.30 13.56
C SER A 204 -17.90 -8.84 14.36
N VAL A 205 -17.71 -7.54 14.39
CA VAL A 205 -16.74 -6.87 15.23
C VAL A 205 -17.40 -5.64 15.84
N LYS A 206 -16.86 -5.20 16.98
CA LYS A 206 -17.33 -4.01 17.67
C LYS A 206 -16.19 -3.05 17.92
N ILE A 207 -16.38 -1.79 17.57
CA ILE A 207 -15.42 -0.73 17.89
C ILE A 207 -15.57 -0.40 19.38
N ALA A 208 -14.50 -0.63 20.14
CA ALA A 208 -14.49 -0.54 21.59
C ALA A 208 -14.15 0.87 22.09
N SER A 209 -13.36 1.63 21.33
CA SER A 209 -12.95 2.99 21.63
C SER A 209 -13.23 3.93 20.45
N TYR A 210 -13.33 5.24 20.70
CA TYR A 210 -13.67 6.20 19.64
C TYR A 210 -12.62 6.21 18.51
N ILE A 211 -13.03 6.49 17.29
CA ILE A 211 -12.13 6.74 16.15
C ILE A 211 -11.63 8.17 16.27
N ASN A 212 -10.30 8.35 16.22
CA ASN A 212 -9.72 9.69 16.29
C ASN A 212 -10.28 10.58 15.18
N ASN A 213 -10.65 11.81 15.54
CA ASN A 213 -11.28 12.78 14.64
C ASN A 213 -12.66 12.35 14.08
N LEU A 214 -13.38 11.44 14.76
CA LEU A 214 -14.75 11.07 14.41
C LEU A 214 -15.67 10.98 15.64
N HIS A 215 -16.63 11.89 15.76
CA HIS A 215 -17.49 11.98 16.94
C HIS A 215 -18.42 10.76 17.05
N PRO A 216 -18.39 9.99 18.16
CA PRO A 216 -19.14 8.73 18.27
C PRO A 216 -20.66 8.91 18.32
N ALA A 217 -21.17 9.94 19.01
CA ALA A 217 -22.61 10.19 19.07
C ALA A 217 -23.20 10.79 17.78
N GLU A 218 -22.50 11.75 17.14
CA GLU A 218 -22.97 12.39 15.91
C GLU A 218 -22.91 11.47 14.68
N HIS A 219 -22.00 10.48 14.69
CA HIS A 219 -21.75 9.60 13.56
C HIS A 219 -21.99 8.11 13.89
N GLU A 220 -22.97 7.81 14.76
CA GLU A 220 -23.27 6.44 15.20
C GLU A 220 -23.49 5.46 14.01
N ASP A 221 -24.21 5.89 12.98
CA ASP A 221 -24.45 5.08 11.78
C ASP A 221 -23.16 4.80 10.99
N LEU A 222 -22.20 5.72 11.01
CA LEU A 222 -20.90 5.52 10.37
C LEU A 222 -20.04 4.53 11.16
N TYR A 223 -20.08 4.57 12.50
CA TYR A 223 -19.41 3.57 13.34
C TYR A 223 -19.93 2.16 13.03
N ARG A 224 -21.26 1.97 12.98
CA ARG A 224 -21.88 0.68 12.61
C ARG A 224 -21.48 0.22 11.21
N ALA A 225 -21.40 1.14 10.25
CA ALA A 225 -20.97 0.81 8.90
C ALA A 225 -19.46 0.47 8.83
N LEU A 226 -18.62 1.14 9.61
CA LEU A 226 -17.19 0.86 9.74
C LEU A 226 -16.93 -0.49 10.41
N GLU A 227 -17.68 -0.87 11.44
CA GLU A 227 -17.63 -2.21 12.05
C GLU A 227 -17.83 -3.29 10.98
N ARG A 228 -18.86 -3.15 10.15
CA ARG A 228 -19.13 -4.10 9.05
C ARG A 228 -18.03 -4.08 7.98
N LEU A 229 -17.44 -2.92 7.68
CA LEU A 229 -16.31 -2.83 6.75
C LEU A 229 -15.03 -3.47 7.32
N ILE A 230 -14.76 -3.31 8.61
CA ILE A 230 -13.62 -3.95 9.29
C ILE A 230 -13.82 -5.47 9.31
N ALA A 231 -15.04 -5.95 9.62
CA ALA A 231 -15.40 -7.37 9.52
C ALA A 231 -15.12 -7.93 8.12
N ALA A 232 -15.47 -7.18 7.08
CA ALA A 232 -15.16 -7.49 5.68
C ALA A 232 -13.64 -7.49 5.39
N ALA A 233 -12.85 -6.61 6.00
CA ALA A 233 -11.41 -6.52 5.77
C ALA A 233 -10.58 -7.65 6.43
N ILE A 234 -11.08 -8.22 7.54
CA ILE A 234 -10.35 -9.23 8.34
C ILE A 234 -9.92 -10.47 7.54
N PRO A 235 -10.78 -11.12 6.73
CA PRO A 235 -10.35 -12.23 5.87
C PRO A 235 -9.26 -11.85 4.87
N LEU A 236 -9.32 -10.62 4.32
CA LEU A 236 -8.30 -10.15 3.38
C LEU A 236 -6.96 -9.93 4.09
N TRP A 237 -6.95 -9.33 5.29
CA TRP A 237 -5.74 -9.17 6.09
C TRP A 237 -5.15 -10.53 6.50
N SER A 238 -6.01 -11.46 6.91
CA SER A 238 -5.63 -12.83 7.27
C SER A 238 -4.91 -13.52 6.11
N LEU A 239 -5.45 -13.41 4.89
CA LEU A 239 -4.84 -13.98 3.69
C LEU A 239 -3.50 -13.31 3.34
N VAL A 240 -3.42 -11.98 3.41
CA VAL A 240 -2.20 -11.24 3.06
C VAL A 240 -1.07 -11.46 4.07
N LEU A 241 -1.38 -11.49 5.36
CA LEU A 241 -0.39 -11.70 6.42
C LEU A 241 0.00 -13.18 6.55
N GLY A 242 -0.90 -14.10 6.22
CA GLY A 242 -0.60 -15.53 6.12
C GLY A 242 0.20 -15.89 4.86
N TYR A 243 0.12 -15.08 3.80
CA TYR A 243 0.88 -15.29 2.58
C TYR A 243 2.36 -14.95 2.81
N THR A 244 3.16 -15.97 3.09
CA THR A 244 4.62 -15.91 2.99
C THR A 244 5.07 -16.99 2.02
N LYS A 245 5.73 -16.58 0.94
CA LYS A 245 6.17 -17.52 -0.08
C LYS A 245 7.46 -18.20 0.38
N SER A 246 7.50 -19.54 0.39
CA SER A 246 8.75 -20.26 0.59
C SER A 246 9.66 -20.06 -0.63
N HIS A 247 10.97 -19.95 -0.44
CA HIS A 247 11.91 -19.75 -1.57
C HIS A 247 11.88 -20.89 -2.61
N GLU A 248 11.29 -22.04 -2.30
CA GLU A 248 11.12 -23.18 -3.20
C GLU A 248 9.95 -22.98 -4.20
N ASP A 249 9.15 -21.92 -4.05
CA ASP A 249 7.93 -21.68 -4.84
C ASP A 249 8.08 -20.72 -6.03
N ALA A 250 9.30 -20.40 -6.44
CA ALA A 250 9.55 -19.54 -7.60
C ALA A 250 8.78 -20.03 -8.85
N ARG A 251 8.22 -19.09 -9.64
CA ARG A 251 7.37 -19.43 -10.80
C ARG A 251 8.13 -20.05 -11.97
N TRP A 252 9.45 -20.04 -11.94
CA TRP A 252 10.32 -20.51 -13.01
C TRP A 252 11.16 -21.70 -12.56
N THR A 253 11.50 -22.57 -13.50
CA THR A 253 12.53 -23.58 -13.28
C THR A 253 13.90 -22.91 -13.28
N ALA A 254 14.71 -23.15 -12.25
CA ALA A 254 16.10 -22.77 -12.27
C ALA A 254 16.82 -23.60 -13.35
N ARG A 255 17.05 -23.02 -14.54
CA ARG A 255 18.11 -23.50 -15.41
C ARG A 255 19.46 -23.06 -14.84
N GLU A 256 20.43 -23.95 -14.83
CA GLU A 256 21.81 -23.63 -14.43
C GLU A 256 22.49 -22.61 -15.37
N ASP A 257 21.88 -22.36 -16.53
CA ASP A 257 22.33 -21.53 -17.63
C ASP A 257 21.27 -20.51 -18.09
N LEU A 258 21.12 -19.40 -17.37
CA LEU A 258 20.36 -18.22 -17.85
C LEU A 258 21.03 -17.51 -19.06
N ARG A 259 22.19 -18.01 -19.52
CA ARG A 259 22.92 -17.52 -20.70
C ARG A 259 23.66 -18.64 -21.45
N VAL A 260 23.55 -18.61 -22.78
CA VAL A 260 24.46 -19.28 -23.72
C VAL A 260 25.67 -18.36 -23.96
N PRO A 261 26.93 -18.87 -24.03
CA PRO A 261 28.09 -18.06 -24.37
C PRO A 261 27.90 -17.29 -25.69
N SER A 262 28.46 -16.09 -25.79
CA SER A 262 28.48 -15.34 -27.05
C SER A 262 29.06 -16.23 -28.16
N ALA A 263 28.29 -16.48 -29.21
CA ALA A 263 28.69 -17.37 -30.31
C ALA A 263 29.97 -16.88 -31.01
N ASN A 264 30.25 -15.57 -30.96
CA ASN A 264 31.37 -14.92 -31.67
C ASN A 264 32.17 -13.90 -30.81
N GLY A 265 31.98 -13.88 -29.49
CA GLY A 265 32.71 -12.97 -28.60
C GLY A 265 34.14 -13.47 -28.30
N PRO A 266 35.14 -12.59 -28.14
CA PRO A 266 36.49 -13.03 -27.78
C PRO A 266 36.44 -13.82 -26.47
N LYS A 267 37.09 -14.99 -26.43
CA LYS A 267 37.25 -15.78 -25.19
C LYS A 267 38.22 -15.04 -24.26
N TRP A 268 37.70 -14.15 -23.41
CA TRP A 268 38.48 -13.50 -22.38
C TRP A 268 38.69 -14.48 -21.22
N SER A 269 39.89 -15.05 -21.14
CA SER A 269 40.32 -15.85 -19.99
C SER A 269 40.65 -14.92 -18.82
N ARG A 270 40.12 -15.22 -17.63
CA ARG A 270 40.41 -14.51 -16.37
C ARG A 270 41.92 -14.47 -16.04
N SER A 271 42.71 -15.36 -16.65
CA SER A 271 44.15 -15.48 -16.43
C SER A 271 45.03 -14.70 -17.41
N ASN A 272 44.54 -14.17 -18.53
CA ASN A 272 45.36 -13.38 -19.45
C ASN A 272 44.61 -12.13 -19.95
N TRP A 273 44.87 -11.01 -19.28
CA TRP A 273 44.48 -9.64 -19.65
C TRP A 273 45.21 -9.15 -20.91
N THR A 274 45.11 -9.89 -22.01
CA THR A 274 45.76 -9.59 -23.29
C THR A 274 44.76 -9.81 -24.41
N LEU A 275 44.53 -8.80 -25.25
CA LEU A 275 43.90 -9.00 -26.55
C LEU A 275 44.65 -10.12 -27.30
N THR A 276 43.95 -10.89 -28.14
CA THR A 276 44.55 -11.90 -29.02
C THR A 276 45.63 -11.37 -29.98
N THR A 277 45.91 -10.07 -29.96
CA THR A 277 46.93 -9.36 -30.74
C THR A 277 48.20 -9.02 -29.95
N GLY A 278 48.31 -9.33 -28.66
CA GLY A 278 49.55 -9.17 -27.89
C GLY A 278 49.88 -7.74 -27.44
N GLU A 279 48.98 -6.76 -27.63
CA GLU A 279 49.12 -5.41 -27.10
C GLU A 279 48.34 -5.22 -25.79
N ARG A 280 48.90 -4.45 -24.84
CA ARG A 280 48.21 -4.02 -23.63
C ARG A 280 47.14 -2.99 -24.01
N ALA A 281 45.89 -3.44 -24.10
CA ALA A 281 44.75 -2.54 -24.22
C ALA A 281 44.73 -1.54 -23.06
N GLY A 282 44.46 -0.26 -23.36
CA GLY A 282 44.19 0.73 -22.33
C GLY A 282 42.94 0.34 -21.52
N VAL A 283 42.85 0.78 -20.26
CA VAL A 283 41.70 0.49 -19.38
C VAL A 283 40.36 0.85 -20.05
N GLU A 284 40.34 1.93 -20.82
CA GLU A 284 39.16 2.39 -21.55
C GLU A 284 38.75 1.46 -22.70
N GLU A 285 39.71 0.92 -23.45
CA GLU A 285 39.46 -0.04 -24.52
C GLU A 285 39.00 -1.41 -23.97
N LEU A 286 39.49 -1.78 -22.78
CA LEU A 286 39.02 -2.95 -22.02
C LEU A 286 37.56 -2.78 -21.57
N LEU A 287 37.19 -1.60 -21.05
CA LEU A 287 35.82 -1.30 -20.64
C LEU A 287 34.86 -1.32 -21.83
N VAL A 288 35.22 -0.66 -22.94
CA VAL A 288 34.43 -0.67 -24.18
C VAL A 288 34.31 -2.09 -24.75
N GLY A 289 35.38 -2.89 -24.71
CA GLY A 289 35.36 -4.30 -25.11
C GLY A 289 34.43 -5.16 -24.24
N GLN A 290 34.41 -4.89 -22.92
CA GLN A 290 33.52 -5.57 -21.97
C GLN A 290 32.06 -5.18 -22.21
N GLU A 291 31.76 -3.90 -22.43
CA GLU A 291 30.42 -3.43 -22.76
C GLU A 291 29.90 -4.03 -24.07
N ARG A 292 30.72 -4.06 -25.14
CA ARG A 292 30.36 -4.72 -26.41
C ARG A 292 30.13 -6.23 -26.24
N ALA A 293 30.98 -6.88 -25.45
CA ALA A 293 30.84 -8.31 -25.14
C ALA A 293 29.65 -8.61 -24.22
N MET A 294 29.17 -7.64 -23.44
CA MET A 294 27.93 -7.75 -22.67
C MET A 294 26.71 -7.48 -23.55
N ALA A 295 26.77 -6.47 -24.42
CA ALA A 295 25.70 -6.08 -25.33
C ALA A 295 25.34 -7.20 -26.33
N SER A 296 26.35 -7.94 -26.80
CA SER A 296 26.21 -9.03 -27.78
C SER A 296 25.85 -10.40 -27.18
N ARG A 297 25.53 -10.48 -25.88
CA ARG A 297 25.08 -11.74 -25.24
C ARG A 297 23.61 -11.98 -25.49
N PHE A 298 23.27 -13.23 -25.76
CA PHE A 298 21.89 -13.68 -25.78
C PHE A 298 21.39 -13.87 -24.35
N LEU A 299 20.17 -13.40 -24.09
CA LEU A 299 19.47 -13.67 -22.85
C LEU A 299 18.46 -14.80 -23.08
N TYR A 300 18.39 -15.73 -22.13
CA TYR A 300 17.34 -16.75 -22.11
C TYR A 300 16.30 -16.35 -21.07
N VAL A 301 15.05 -16.13 -21.48
CA VAL A 301 13.97 -15.86 -20.53
C VAL A 301 13.57 -17.18 -19.89
N PRO A 302 13.58 -17.31 -18.54
CA PRO A 302 13.30 -18.58 -17.91
C PRO A 302 11.86 -19.03 -18.18
N SER A 303 11.71 -20.27 -18.65
CA SER A 303 10.41 -20.91 -18.81
C SER A 303 9.73 -21.10 -17.43
N PRO A 304 8.40 -20.96 -17.35
CA PRO A 304 7.68 -21.22 -16.12
C PRO A 304 7.79 -22.71 -15.73
N ARG A 305 7.75 -23.01 -14.44
CA ARG A 305 7.58 -24.39 -13.95
C ARG A 305 6.16 -24.87 -14.25
N ALA A 306 5.92 -26.18 -14.15
CA ALA A 306 4.54 -26.68 -14.16
C ALA A 306 3.74 -26.05 -13.01
N PHE A 307 2.48 -25.67 -13.28
CA PHE A 307 1.61 -25.10 -12.26
C PHE A 307 1.34 -26.12 -11.15
N SER A 308 1.41 -25.68 -9.89
CA SER A 308 1.04 -26.48 -8.73
C SER A 308 0.15 -25.67 -7.80
N ALA A 309 -1.05 -26.20 -7.52
CA ALA A 309 -2.01 -25.61 -6.59
C ALA A 309 -1.48 -25.57 -5.15
N SER A 310 -0.60 -26.51 -4.77
CA SER A 310 -0.03 -26.63 -3.42
C SER A 310 0.87 -25.45 -3.00
N ALA A 311 1.26 -24.58 -3.94
CA ALA A 311 2.11 -23.43 -3.70
C ALA A 311 1.34 -22.16 -3.26
N MET A 312 0.01 -22.24 -3.17
CA MET A 312 -0.84 -21.17 -2.63
C MET A 312 -1.09 -21.45 -1.15
N PRO A 313 -1.03 -20.44 -0.26
CA PRO A 313 -1.17 -20.68 1.16
C PRO A 313 -2.56 -21.24 1.47
N GLU A 314 -2.61 -22.22 2.37
CA GLU A 314 -3.82 -22.47 3.12
C GLU A 314 -4.12 -21.21 3.96
N LEU A 315 -5.40 -20.88 4.16
CA LEU A 315 -5.84 -19.81 5.07
C LEU A 315 -5.56 -20.20 6.54
N SER A 316 -4.31 -20.51 6.88
CA SER A 316 -3.92 -21.02 8.20
C SER A 316 -3.92 -19.94 9.28
N THR A 317 -3.85 -18.67 8.88
CA THR A 317 -3.79 -17.52 9.79
C THR A 317 -5.14 -16.82 9.82
N ASP A 318 -6.06 -17.28 10.67
CA ASP A 318 -7.28 -16.55 10.95
C ASP A 318 -7.05 -15.57 12.11
N LEU A 319 -7.02 -14.27 11.80
CA LEU A 319 -6.84 -13.21 12.80
C LEU A 319 -7.93 -13.24 13.88
N ARG A 320 -9.16 -13.67 13.53
CA ARG A 320 -10.25 -13.78 14.50
C ARG A 320 -9.93 -14.84 15.54
N THR A 321 -9.53 -16.03 15.10
CA THR A 321 -9.17 -17.13 16.00
C THR A 321 -7.93 -16.79 16.86
N LEU A 322 -6.90 -16.18 16.26
CA LEU A 322 -5.64 -15.90 16.96
C LEU A 322 -5.77 -14.78 18.00
N TYR A 323 -6.59 -13.77 17.72
CA TYR A 323 -6.69 -12.56 18.55
C TYR A 323 -8.09 -12.35 19.14
N ALA A 324 -8.90 -13.41 19.24
CA ALA A 324 -10.25 -13.37 19.80
C ALA A 324 -10.30 -12.68 21.18
N SER A 325 -9.35 -13.01 22.07
CA SER A 325 -9.33 -12.50 23.44
C SER A 325 -8.79 -11.07 23.57
N THR A 326 -7.91 -10.64 22.66
CA THR A 326 -7.25 -9.33 22.73
C THR A 326 -7.90 -8.29 21.83
N GLY A 327 -8.60 -8.72 20.78
CA GLY A 327 -9.03 -7.86 19.68
C GLY A 327 -7.84 -7.35 18.85
N ILE A 328 -8.13 -6.40 17.97
CA ILE A 328 -7.17 -5.75 17.06
C ILE A 328 -7.23 -4.23 17.23
N GLN A 329 -6.23 -3.52 16.70
CA GLN A 329 -6.18 -2.06 16.67
C GLN A 329 -6.19 -1.58 15.22
N VAL A 330 -7.08 -0.64 14.90
CA VAL A 330 -7.28 -0.14 13.54
C VAL A 330 -7.22 1.38 13.51
N ILE A 331 -6.42 1.94 12.61
CA ILE A 331 -6.47 3.36 12.29
C ILE A 331 -7.40 3.53 11.08
N VAL A 332 -8.31 4.49 11.16
CA VAL A 332 -9.26 4.79 10.08
C VAL A 332 -8.85 6.11 9.44
N LYS A 333 -8.71 6.10 8.11
CA LYS A 333 -8.44 7.28 7.30
C LYS A 333 -9.43 7.32 6.14
N ILE A 334 -10.12 8.42 5.96
CA ILE A 334 -11.12 8.59 4.90
C ILE A 334 -10.80 9.85 4.11
N THR A 335 -10.62 9.69 2.80
CA THR A 335 -10.23 10.77 1.90
C THR A 335 -11.06 10.75 0.62
N ALA A 336 -11.27 11.93 0.04
CA ALA A 336 -11.95 12.09 -1.23
C ALA A 336 -11.12 12.97 -2.16
N ILE A 337 -10.84 12.47 -3.36
CA ILE A 337 -10.22 13.25 -4.43
C ILE A 337 -11.36 13.87 -5.23
N HIS A 338 -11.37 15.20 -5.34
CA HIS A 338 -12.31 15.98 -6.13
C HIS A 338 -11.59 16.65 -7.30
N LEU A 339 -12.17 16.49 -8.50
CA LEU A 339 -11.72 17.12 -9.73
C LEU A 339 -12.84 18.00 -10.27
N THR A 340 -12.48 19.20 -10.75
CA THR A 340 -13.42 20.14 -11.37
C THR A 340 -12.95 20.49 -12.79
N PRO A 341 -13.81 21.05 -13.65
CA PRO A 341 -13.37 21.52 -14.96
C PRO A 341 -12.20 22.52 -14.91
N GLU A 342 -12.10 23.32 -13.83
CA GLU A 342 -11.00 24.26 -13.59
C GLU A 342 -9.71 23.55 -13.14
N HIS A 343 -9.85 22.46 -12.38
CA HIS A 343 -8.76 21.59 -11.92
C HIS A 343 -8.99 20.15 -12.37
N PRO A 344 -8.88 19.84 -13.68
CA PRO A 344 -9.37 18.59 -14.25
C PRO A 344 -8.43 17.40 -14.06
N ARG A 345 -7.27 17.63 -13.42
CA ARG A 345 -6.21 16.63 -13.25
C ARG A 345 -5.66 16.66 -11.84
N TYR A 346 -5.60 15.47 -11.25
CA TYR A 346 -4.81 15.17 -10.06
C TYR A 346 -3.47 14.60 -10.53
N VAL A 347 -2.37 15.25 -10.15
CA VAL A 347 -1.02 14.90 -10.63
C VAL A 347 -0.50 13.58 -10.03
N GLY A 348 -1.25 12.96 -9.12
CA GLY A 348 -0.94 11.71 -8.44
C GLY A 348 -0.65 11.91 -6.96
N GLY A 349 -0.80 10.84 -6.17
CA GLY A 349 -0.61 10.85 -4.72
C GLY A 349 0.85 10.85 -4.35
N GLY A 350 1.52 11.99 -4.56
CA GLY A 350 2.88 12.24 -4.09
C GLY A 350 3.93 11.20 -4.51
N PRO A 351 5.09 11.19 -3.85
CA PRO A 351 6.09 10.13 -3.99
C PRO A 351 5.58 8.79 -3.43
N TRP A 352 6.26 7.70 -3.81
CA TRP A 352 6.02 6.36 -3.27
C TRP A 352 6.02 6.35 -1.74
N ASP A 353 5.10 5.58 -1.15
CA ASP A 353 4.79 5.67 0.28
C ASP A 353 4.54 4.32 0.95
N ILE A 354 4.81 4.23 2.24
CA ILE A 354 4.33 3.19 3.16
C ILE A 354 3.56 3.92 4.26
N GLU A 355 2.41 3.40 4.67
CA GLU A 355 1.65 4.07 5.73
C GLU A 355 2.29 3.81 7.10
N GLY A 356 2.19 4.78 7.99
CA GLY A 356 2.78 4.69 9.33
C GLY A 356 4.30 4.59 9.30
N HIS A 357 4.91 5.70 8.89
CA HIS A 357 6.36 5.90 8.72
C HIS A 357 7.21 5.53 9.94
N TYR A 358 6.62 5.55 11.13
CA TYR A 358 7.34 5.37 12.37
C TYR A 358 6.92 4.08 13.10
N LEU A 359 7.87 3.48 13.80
CA LEU A 359 7.68 2.25 14.57
C LEU A 359 6.71 2.41 15.75
N ASN A 360 6.39 3.64 16.15
CA ASN A 360 5.38 3.94 17.16
C ASN A 360 3.97 3.47 16.77
N GLU A 361 3.67 3.33 15.47
CA GLU A 361 2.33 3.00 14.96
C GLU A 361 2.18 1.52 14.59
N HIS A 362 3.29 0.80 14.36
CA HIS A 362 3.33 -0.65 14.10
C HIS A 362 2.33 -1.16 13.04
N ILE A 363 2.10 -0.42 11.96
CA ILE A 363 1.14 -0.81 10.92
C ILE A 363 1.65 -2.04 10.16
N ALA A 364 0.86 -3.12 10.17
CA ALA A 364 1.18 -4.41 9.56
C ALA A 364 0.58 -4.59 8.17
N ALA A 365 -0.66 -4.13 7.97
CA ALA A 365 -1.37 -4.24 6.70
C ALA A 365 -2.35 -3.09 6.52
N THR A 366 -2.72 -2.82 5.26
CA THR A 366 -3.75 -1.82 4.93
C THR A 366 -4.83 -2.48 4.09
N ALA A 367 -6.09 -2.22 4.42
CA ALA A 367 -7.22 -2.44 3.53
C ALA A 367 -7.72 -1.09 2.99
N LEU A 368 -7.89 -1.00 1.68
CA LEU A 368 -8.37 0.19 0.98
C LEU A 368 -9.66 -0.15 0.24
N TYR A 369 -10.72 0.61 0.48
CA TYR A 369 -12.03 0.42 -0.11
C TYR A 369 -12.48 1.68 -0.83
N CYS A 370 -12.74 1.58 -2.14
CA CYS A 370 -13.32 2.68 -2.92
C CYS A 370 -14.85 2.60 -2.83
N TYR A 371 -15.44 3.45 -1.98
CA TYR A 371 -16.87 3.39 -1.71
C TYR A 371 -17.71 4.16 -2.73
N ASP A 372 -17.14 5.17 -3.40
CA ASP A 372 -17.83 6.04 -4.36
C ASP A 372 -16.84 6.66 -5.35
N SER A 373 -17.10 6.54 -6.66
CA SER A 373 -16.19 7.05 -7.70
C SER A 373 -16.97 7.38 -8.97
N ALA A 374 -16.89 8.62 -9.44
CA ALA A 374 -17.61 9.10 -10.62
C ALA A 374 -16.76 10.02 -11.48
N ASN A 375 -16.87 9.89 -12.80
CA ASN A 375 -16.24 10.78 -13.79
C ASN A 375 -14.72 10.94 -13.66
N VAL A 376 -14.00 9.89 -13.25
CA VAL A 376 -12.53 9.89 -13.11
C VAL A 376 -11.89 8.72 -13.83
N ILE A 377 -10.76 8.93 -14.50
CA ILE A 377 -9.97 7.90 -15.18
C ILE A 377 -8.48 8.08 -14.85
N ASP A 378 -7.69 7.02 -15.04
CA ASP A 378 -6.23 7.13 -15.00
C ASP A 378 -5.75 7.91 -16.23
N SER A 379 -4.98 8.97 -15.99
CA SER A 379 -4.42 9.85 -17.04
C SER A 379 -3.48 9.16 -18.03
N SER A 380 -3.00 7.96 -17.71
CA SER A 380 -2.15 7.16 -18.59
C SER A 380 -2.93 6.22 -19.51
N THR A 381 -4.25 6.15 -19.39
CA THR A 381 -5.10 5.37 -20.29
C THR A 381 -5.21 6.11 -21.63
N PRO A 382 -4.75 5.54 -22.76
CA PRO A 382 -4.80 6.26 -24.03
C PRO A 382 -6.25 6.54 -24.44
N THR A 383 -6.57 7.83 -24.61
CA THR A 383 -7.83 8.31 -25.18
C THR A 383 -8.02 7.73 -26.58
N GLY A 384 -8.75 6.61 -26.69
CA GLY A 384 -9.02 5.93 -27.97
C GLY A 384 -8.79 4.42 -27.98
N ALA A 385 -8.23 3.82 -26.94
CA ALA A 385 -8.17 2.36 -26.83
C ALA A 385 -9.53 1.82 -26.38
N ALA A 386 -10.36 1.46 -27.35
CA ALA A 386 -11.55 0.64 -27.15
C ALA A 386 -11.14 -0.77 -26.69
N SER A 387 -10.70 -0.91 -25.44
CA SER A 387 -10.78 -2.19 -24.76
C SER A 387 -12.25 -2.37 -24.36
N GLY A 388 -12.91 -3.38 -24.92
CA GLY A 388 -14.34 -3.66 -24.73
C GLY A 388 -14.68 -4.18 -23.34
N GLY A 389 -14.37 -3.40 -22.30
CA GLY A 389 -14.81 -3.61 -20.91
C GLY A 389 -15.29 -2.27 -20.34
N SER A 390 -16.36 -2.29 -19.55
CA SER A 390 -17.03 -1.13 -18.97
C SER A 390 -16.08 0.01 -18.60
N SER A 391 -16.29 1.20 -19.17
CA SER A 391 -15.61 2.48 -18.89
C SER A 391 -15.91 2.96 -17.47
N SER A 392 -15.47 2.18 -16.50
CA SER A 392 -15.77 2.35 -15.08
C SER A 392 -14.82 3.41 -14.54
N SER A 393 -15.36 4.49 -13.98
CA SER A 393 -14.59 5.54 -13.34
C SER A 393 -13.72 4.94 -12.23
N SER A 394 -12.42 4.82 -12.45
CA SER A 394 -11.54 4.14 -11.51
C SER A 394 -10.13 4.71 -11.52
N GLY A 395 -9.62 4.97 -10.33
CA GLY A 395 -8.20 5.21 -10.12
C GLY A 395 -7.40 3.92 -10.11
N ARG A 396 -6.08 4.03 -10.05
CA ARG A 396 -5.17 2.88 -9.95
C ARG A 396 -4.14 3.12 -8.85
N LEU A 397 -3.83 2.08 -8.10
CA LEU A 397 -2.81 2.06 -7.06
C LEU A 397 -1.63 1.22 -7.54
N SER A 398 -0.47 1.84 -7.69
CA SER A 398 0.77 1.16 -8.06
C SER A 398 1.52 0.65 -6.82
N PHE A 399 2.20 -0.47 -6.96
CA PHE A 399 3.01 -1.11 -5.92
C PHE A 399 4.43 -1.36 -6.40
N ARG A 400 5.40 -1.16 -5.51
CA ARG A 400 6.80 -1.55 -5.70
C ARG A 400 7.37 -2.14 -4.41
N GLN A 401 8.44 -2.92 -4.55
CA GLN A 401 9.11 -3.57 -3.43
C GLN A 401 10.63 -3.49 -3.59
N LYS A 402 11.34 -3.60 -2.46
CA LYS A 402 12.78 -3.82 -2.46
C LYS A 402 13.06 -5.27 -2.80
N ILE A 403 14.12 -5.53 -3.56
CA ILE A 403 14.57 -6.89 -3.84
C ILE A 403 15.61 -7.29 -2.80
N GLU A 404 15.43 -8.46 -2.19
CA GLU A 404 16.38 -8.98 -1.21
C GLU A 404 17.67 -9.44 -1.89
N ARG A 405 18.80 -8.84 -1.50
CA ARG A 405 20.13 -9.11 -2.08
C ARG A 405 20.58 -10.54 -1.83
N GLU A 406 20.36 -11.05 -0.61
CA GLU A 406 20.75 -12.41 -0.24
C GLU A 406 19.94 -13.45 -1.01
N HIS A 407 18.66 -13.17 -1.28
CA HIS A 407 17.87 -13.99 -2.17
C HIS A 407 18.49 -14.07 -3.57
N ILE A 408 18.79 -12.92 -4.21
CA ILE A 408 19.44 -12.91 -5.53
C ILE A 408 20.79 -13.63 -5.49
N ARG A 409 21.56 -13.48 -4.40
CA ARG A 409 22.86 -14.14 -4.24
C ARG A 409 22.75 -15.65 -4.09
N SER A 410 21.68 -16.12 -3.47
CA SER A 410 21.42 -17.54 -3.28
C SER A 410 21.01 -18.26 -4.57
N LEU A 411 20.64 -17.53 -5.63
CA LEU A 411 20.18 -18.11 -6.88
C LEU A 411 21.25 -19.01 -7.51
N PRO A 412 20.91 -20.26 -7.92
CA PRO A 412 21.87 -21.25 -8.42
C PRO A 412 22.77 -20.73 -9.55
N TYR A 413 22.25 -19.85 -10.41
CA TYR A 413 22.97 -19.28 -11.55
C TYR A 413 24.07 -18.27 -11.15
N GLN A 414 23.97 -17.61 -10.00
CA GLN A 414 25.05 -16.71 -9.58
C GLN A 414 26.36 -17.47 -9.30
N ARG A 415 26.26 -18.78 -9.02
CA ARG A 415 27.40 -19.69 -8.86
C ARG A 415 28.08 -20.01 -10.20
N THR A 416 27.35 -20.01 -11.31
CA THR A 416 27.87 -20.35 -12.66
C THR A 416 28.32 -19.13 -13.46
N SER A 417 27.71 -17.94 -13.27
CA SER A 417 28.15 -16.69 -13.91
C SER A 417 28.03 -15.45 -12.99
N PRO A 418 29.00 -15.23 -12.08
CA PRO A 418 28.98 -14.13 -11.09
C PRO A 418 28.99 -12.70 -11.67
N SER A 419 29.08 -12.56 -13.00
CA SER A 419 29.18 -11.27 -13.71
C SER A 419 27.91 -10.86 -14.43
N ASP A 420 26.84 -11.66 -14.36
CA ASP A 420 25.60 -11.37 -15.08
C ASP A 420 24.63 -10.47 -14.29
N ARG A 421 24.93 -9.17 -14.31
CA ARG A 421 24.02 -8.16 -13.77
C ARG A 421 22.83 -7.89 -14.70
N GLY A 422 23.09 -7.74 -16.01
CA GLY A 422 22.07 -7.33 -16.98
C GLY A 422 20.93 -8.33 -17.19
N GLY A 423 21.21 -9.64 -17.14
CA GLY A 423 20.16 -10.66 -17.30
C GLY A 423 19.26 -10.77 -16.07
N ILE A 424 19.86 -10.70 -14.87
CA ILE A 424 19.11 -10.66 -13.61
C ILE A 424 18.28 -9.39 -13.52
N ALA A 425 18.88 -8.24 -13.84
CA ALA A 425 18.18 -6.97 -13.87
C ALA A 425 16.98 -7.01 -14.81
N PHE A 426 17.15 -7.57 -16.01
CA PHE A 426 16.05 -7.74 -16.95
C PHE A 426 14.92 -8.65 -16.42
N VAL A 427 15.23 -9.85 -15.92
CA VAL A 427 14.22 -10.81 -15.45
C VAL A 427 13.42 -10.27 -14.27
N TYR A 428 14.08 -9.54 -13.37
CA TYR A 428 13.43 -8.95 -12.19
C TYR A 428 12.88 -7.54 -12.46
N GLY A 429 13.02 -6.99 -13.66
CA GLY A 429 12.50 -5.65 -14.01
C GLY A 429 13.24 -4.49 -13.32
N ILE A 430 14.55 -4.67 -13.07
CA ILE A 430 15.44 -3.67 -12.48
C ILE A 430 16.03 -2.80 -13.60
N ASP A 431 15.91 -1.48 -13.48
CA ASP A 431 16.43 -0.53 -14.48
C ASP A 431 17.93 -0.23 -14.27
N ASP A 432 18.81 -0.99 -14.92
CA ASP A 432 20.28 -0.81 -14.89
C ASP A 432 20.80 0.12 -16.00
N ALA A 433 19.99 1.10 -16.46
CA ALA A 433 20.30 1.97 -17.60
C ALA A 433 21.66 2.70 -17.54
N HIS A 434 22.28 2.86 -16.36
CA HIS A 434 23.47 3.68 -16.17
C HIS A 434 24.75 2.93 -15.78
N GLY A 435 24.76 1.58 -15.80
CA GLY A 435 25.98 0.79 -15.57
C GLY A 435 26.65 0.93 -14.18
N GLY A 436 26.08 1.76 -13.31
CA GLY A 436 26.54 2.06 -11.95
C GLY A 436 25.83 1.26 -10.85
N GLY A 437 24.99 0.29 -11.22
CA GLY A 437 24.10 -0.44 -10.33
C GLY A 437 22.82 0.35 -10.05
N ALA A 438 21.73 -0.06 -10.69
CA ALA A 438 20.37 0.36 -10.36
C ALA A 438 20.06 0.23 -8.87
N ALA A 439 19.12 1.03 -8.35
CA ALA A 439 18.48 0.73 -7.08
C ALA A 439 17.84 -0.67 -7.14
N ALA A 440 18.00 -1.49 -6.09
CA ALA A 440 17.40 -2.82 -6.01
C ALA A 440 15.89 -2.76 -5.74
N VAL A 441 15.15 -2.08 -6.61
CA VAL A 441 13.72 -1.80 -6.51
C VAL A 441 13.01 -2.39 -7.71
N GLN A 442 11.92 -3.10 -7.44
CA GLN A 442 11.06 -3.72 -8.43
C GLN A 442 9.68 -3.09 -8.38
N GLU A 443 9.21 -2.53 -9.49
CA GLU A 443 7.79 -2.22 -9.65
C GLU A 443 7.01 -3.53 -9.85
N VAL A 444 6.11 -3.84 -8.91
CA VAL A 444 5.39 -5.12 -8.89
C VAL A 444 4.20 -5.09 -9.85
N GLY A 445 3.56 -3.93 -9.96
CA GLY A 445 2.41 -3.69 -10.83
C GLY A 445 1.43 -2.72 -10.20
N ASP A 446 0.27 -2.58 -10.83
CA ASP A 446 -0.76 -1.64 -10.40
C ASP A 446 -2.15 -2.26 -10.47
N VAL A 447 -3.04 -1.81 -9.59
CA VAL A 447 -4.36 -2.40 -9.35
C VAL A 447 -5.43 -1.33 -9.46
N SER A 448 -6.52 -1.62 -10.17
CA SER A 448 -7.65 -0.71 -10.31
C SER A 448 -8.45 -0.59 -9.00
N MET A 449 -8.71 0.65 -8.58
CA MET A 449 -9.52 1.05 -7.43
C MET A 449 -10.97 1.30 -7.90
N ARG A 450 -11.64 0.25 -8.37
CA ARG A 450 -13.03 0.36 -8.83
C ARG A 450 -13.97 0.59 -7.66
N GLU A 451 -15.06 1.28 -7.96
CA GLU A 451 -16.14 1.48 -7.01
C GLU A 451 -16.71 0.13 -6.51
N GLY A 452 -16.71 -0.08 -5.19
CA GLY A 452 -17.13 -1.34 -4.57
C GLY A 452 -16.02 -2.38 -4.40
N ARG A 453 -14.79 -2.10 -4.88
CA ARG A 453 -13.64 -2.97 -4.69
C ARG A 453 -12.92 -2.67 -3.38
N MET A 454 -12.64 -3.72 -2.62
CA MET A 454 -11.71 -3.69 -1.49
C MET A 454 -10.38 -4.32 -1.89
N LEU A 455 -9.29 -3.64 -1.55
CA LEU A 455 -7.91 -4.09 -1.71
C LEU A 455 -7.31 -4.31 -0.32
N ALA A 456 -6.48 -5.33 -0.16
CA ALA A 456 -5.63 -5.47 1.03
C ALA A 456 -4.21 -5.83 0.64
N PHE A 457 -3.23 -5.29 1.36
CA PHE A 457 -1.82 -5.53 1.11
C PHE A 457 -1.00 -5.29 2.39
N PRO A 458 0.18 -5.92 2.53
CA PRO A 458 0.99 -5.77 3.71
C PRO A 458 1.75 -4.45 3.65
N ASN A 459 2.07 -3.89 4.81
CA ASN A 459 2.73 -2.59 4.94
C ASN A 459 4.26 -2.66 4.70
N VAL A 460 4.67 -3.52 3.77
CA VAL A 460 6.04 -3.68 3.27
C VAL A 460 6.15 -3.33 1.79
N LEU A 461 5.01 -3.18 1.10
CA LEU A 461 4.93 -2.72 -0.27
C LEU A 461 4.81 -1.20 -0.29
N GLN A 462 5.73 -0.52 -0.97
CA GLN A 462 5.56 0.89 -1.28
C GLN A 462 4.44 1.04 -2.30
N ARG A 463 3.51 1.96 -2.03
CA ARG A 463 2.35 2.23 -2.86
C ARG A 463 2.31 3.67 -3.35
N ARG A 464 1.62 3.90 -4.45
CA ARG A 464 1.39 5.25 -4.99
C ARG A 464 0.09 5.32 -5.76
N VAL A 465 -0.73 6.33 -5.49
CA VAL A 465 -1.95 6.60 -6.27
C VAL A 465 -1.53 7.22 -7.60
N ARG A 466 -1.93 6.61 -8.72
CA ARG A 466 -1.63 7.11 -10.06
C ARG A 466 -2.36 8.43 -10.35
N PRO A 467 -1.86 9.26 -11.28
CA PRO A 467 -2.51 10.52 -11.61
C PRO A 467 -3.91 10.29 -12.22
N LEU A 468 -4.89 11.06 -11.77
CA LEU A 468 -6.28 10.96 -12.20
C LEU A 468 -6.65 12.16 -13.08
N GLU A 469 -7.57 11.96 -14.01
CA GLU A 469 -8.17 13.03 -14.79
C GLU A 469 -9.68 12.83 -14.97
N LEU A 470 -10.39 13.91 -15.30
CA LEU A 470 -11.81 13.84 -15.62
C LEU A 470 -12.05 13.07 -16.92
N ALA A 471 -12.98 12.11 -16.88
CA ALA A 471 -13.40 11.39 -18.09
C ALA A 471 -14.16 12.33 -19.05
N ASP A 472 -15.15 13.04 -18.51
CA ASP A 472 -15.82 14.18 -19.13
C ASP A 472 -15.31 15.47 -18.47
N LYS A 473 -14.51 16.24 -19.22
CA LYS A 473 -13.89 17.49 -18.77
C LYS A 473 -14.89 18.63 -18.51
N THR A 474 -16.16 18.46 -18.90
CA THR A 474 -17.22 19.46 -18.67
C THR A 474 -17.92 19.29 -17.33
N MET A 475 -17.79 18.12 -16.70
CA MET A 475 -18.47 17.76 -15.47
C MET A 475 -17.45 17.55 -14.34
N PRO A 476 -17.80 17.83 -13.08
CA PRO A 476 -16.95 17.47 -11.95
C PRO A 476 -16.86 15.95 -11.79
N GLY A 477 -15.84 15.48 -11.09
CA GLY A 477 -15.60 14.06 -10.81
C GLY A 477 -14.98 13.87 -9.45
N TYR A 478 -15.09 12.65 -8.91
CA TYR A 478 -14.52 12.32 -7.62
C TYR A 478 -14.13 10.85 -7.50
N CYS A 479 -13.19 10.58 -6.59
CA CYS A 479 -12.81 9.24 -6.14
C CYS A 479 -12.71 9.26 -4.62
N LYS A 480 -13.58 8.54 -3.93
CA LYS A 480 -13.64 8.52 -2.46
C LYS A 480 -13.24 7.15 -1.92
N VAL A 481 -12.36 7.16 -0.93
CA VAL A 481 -11.73 5.96 -0.39
C VAL A 481 -11.68 5.96 1.13
N VAL A 482 -11.81 4.77 1.69
CA VAL A 482 -11.59 4.48 3.10
C VAL A 482 -10.37 3.58 3.19
N GLU A 483 -9.44 3.94 4.06
CA GLU A 483 -8.24 3.18 4.38
C GLU A 483 -8.35 2.72 5.83
N LEU A 484 -8.30 1.41 6.03
CA LEU A 484 -8.27 0.75 7.32
C LEU A 484 -6.85 0.22 7.50
N LEU A 485 -6.11 0.80 8.42
CA LEU A 485 -4.73 0.44 8.67
C LEU A 485 -4.68 -0.44 9.92
N LEU A 486 -4.34 -1.71 9.72
CA LEU A 486 -4.23 -2.70 10.78
C LEU A 486 -2.88 -2.52 11.48
N VAL A 487 -2.93 -2.17 12.76
CA VAL A 487 -1.76 -2.24 13.65
C VAL A 487 -1.46 -3.71 13.92
N ASP A 488 -0.18 -4.08 13.95
CA ASP A 488 0.30 -5.44 14.28
C ASP A 488 -0.44 -6.00 15.50
N PRO A 489 -1.32 -7.00 15.32
CA PRO A 489 -2.13 -7.51 16.42
C PRO A 489 -1.31 -8.15 17.56
N ALA A 490 -0.05 -8.53 17.30
CA ALA A 490 0.87 -9.05 18.31
C ALA A 490 1.47 -7.95 19.21
N ARG A 491 1.25 -6.67 18.87
CA ARG A 491 1.73 -5.50 19.62
C ARG A 491 0.56 -4.58 19.94
N ARG A 492 0.59 -3.93 21.10
CA ARG A 492 -0.35 -2.86 21.42
C ARG A 492 0.37 -1.54 21.47
N VAL A 493 -0.20 -0.56 20.78
CA VAL A 493 0.23 0.84 20.83
C VAL A 493 -0.80 1.67 21.59
N LEU A 494 -0.42 2.86 22.04
CA LEU A 494 -1.36 3.79 22.68
C LEU A 494 -2.52 4.08 21.72
N SER A 495 -3.74 3.80 22.16
CA SER A 495 -4.94 3.98 21.35
C SER A 495 -5.87 5.03 21.96
N THR A 496 -6.98 5.28 21.29
CA THR A 496 -8.09 6.08 21.83
C THR A 496 -8.79 5.42 23.02
N ALA A 497 -8.45 4.18 23.37
CA ALA A 497 -8.84 3.58 24.64
C ALA A 497 -7.98 4.10 25.81
N ASN A 498 -6.76 4.57 25.55
CA ASN A 498 -5.85 5.10 26.57
C ASN A 498 -5.80 6.63 26.57
N VAL A 499 -6.06 7.26 25.43
CA VAL A 499 -6.12 8.72 25.28
C VAL A 499 -7.58 9.15 25.21
N ALA A 500 -7.97 10.08 26.08
CA ALA A 500 -9.30 10.68 26.01
C ALA A 500 -9.42 11.62 24.80
N PRO A 501 -10.64 11.90 24.32
CA PRO A 501 -10.84 12.86 23.25
C PRO A 501 -10.14 14.19 23.54
N GLN A 502 -9.42 14.70 22.55
CA GLN A 502 -8.60 15.92 22.67
C GLN A 502 -9.31 17.14 22.06
N GLN A 503 -10.45 16.94 21.40
CA GLN A 503 -11.15 17.97 20.64
C GLN A 503 -11.85 18.96 21.57
N LYS A 504 -11.41 20.22 21.59
CA LYS A 504 -12.05 21.28 22.40
C LYS A 504 -13.55 21.39 22.11
N GLY A 505 -13.95 21.32 20.84
CA GLY A 505 -15.36 21.42 20.44
C GLY A 505 -16.26 20.33 21.02
N TRP A 506 -15.77 19.08 21.15
CA TRP A 506 -16.53 17.99 21.74
C TRP A 506 -16.75 18.23 23.24
N TRP A 507 -15.70 18.69 23.92
CA TRP A 507 -15.77 19.05 25.32
C TRP A 507 -16.74 20.23 25.57
N GLU A 508 -16.68 21.27 24.74
CA GLU A 508 -17.59 22.42 24.86
C GLU A 508 -19.05 21.98 24.74
N ALA A 509 -19.37 21.11 23.78
CA ALA A 509 -20.74 20.61 23.58
C ALA A 509 -21.25 19.85 24.81
N GLU A 510 -20.43 18.96 25.38
CA GLU A 510 -20.78 18.19 26.58
C GLU A 510 -20.95 19.10 27.81
N VAL A 511 -20.07 20.08 27.96
CA VAL A 511 -20.07 20.95 29.13
C VAL A 511 -21.22 21.97 29.09
N ARG A 512 -21.57 22.51 27.91
CA ARG A 512 -22.70 23.45 27.72
C ARG A 512 -24.01 22.90 28.28
N GLY A 513 -24.26 21.58 28.18
CA GLY A 513 -25.47 20.93 28.68
C GLY A 513 -25.41 20.47 30.13
N SER A 514 -24.27 20.61 30.82
CA SER A 514 -24.00 19.93 32.08
C SER A 514 -23.97 20.86 33.30
N GLY A 515 -24.40 20.32 34.45
CA GLY A 515 -24.15 20.90 35.77
C GLY A 515 -24.61 22.36 35.94
N VAL A 516 -23.69 23.22 36.37
CA VAL A 516 -23.93 24.66 36.61
C VAL A 516 -23.96 25.45 35.31
N LEU A 517 -23.21 25.01 34.29
CA LEU A 517 -23.04 25.73 33.03
C LEU A 517 -24.32 25.68 32.17
N GLY A 518 -25.05 24.58 32.19
CA GLY A 518 -26.38 24.50 31.56
C GLY A 518 -27.47 25.39 32.18
N ARG A 519 -27.16 26.13 33.26
CA ARG A 519 -28.09 27.10 33.89
C ARG A 519 -27.70 28.56 33.65
N LEU A 520 -26.55 28.80 33.03
CA LEU A 520 -26.06 30.16 32.75
C LEU A 520 -26.54 30.64 31.37
N PRO A 521 -26.69 31.96 31.17
CA PRO A 521 -26.82 32.56 29.85
C PRO A 521 -25.66 32.19 28.93
N GLU A 522 -25.95 32.05 27.63
CA GLU A 522 -25.01 31.61 26.60
C GLU A 522 -23.74 32.48 26.55
N GLU A 523 -23.87 33.78 26.79
CA GLU A 523 -22.74 34.71 26.78
C GLU A 523 -21.75 34.42 27.92
N LEU A 524 -22.27 34.04 29.11
CA LEU A 524 -21.42 33.70 30.26
C LEU A 524 -20.79 32.31 30.09
N VAL A 525 -21.52 31.36 29.51
CA VAL A 525 -20.96 30.06 29.16
C VAL A 525 -19.82 30.23 28.16
N GLN A 526 -20.03 31.02 27.10
CA GLN A 526 -19.00 31.27 26.10
C GLN A 526 -17.78 31.98 26.70
N GLN A 527 -17.96 32.94 27.60
CA GLN A 527 -16.85 33.56 28.32
C GLN A 527 -16.04 32.54 29.13
N ILE A 528 -16.71 31.66 29.87
CA ILE A 528 -16.04 30.60 30.65
C ILE A 528 -15.25 29.66 29.74
N LEU A 529 -15.84 29.20 28.62
CA LEU A 529 -15.18 28.30 27.68
C LEU A 529 -13.97 28.94 26.97
N ASN A 530 -14.00 30.27 26.77
CA ASN A 530 -12.89 31.02 26.18
C ASN A 530 -11.71 31.13 27.15
N GLU A 531 -11.97 31.31 28.46
CA GLU A 531 -10.92 31.45 29.50
C GLU A 531 -10.20 30.12 29.82
N VAL A 532 -10.74 28.98 29.38
CA VAL A 532 -10.07 27.67 29.52
C VAL A 532 -9.05 27.52 28.38
N GLU A 533 -7.87 28.11 28.55
CA GLU A 533 -6.76 28.10 27.59
C GLU A 533 -5.65 27.08 27.93
N ASP A 534 -5.31 26.90 29.22
CA ASP A 534 -4.21 26.02 29.70
C ASP A 534 -4.59 24.53 29.85
N TRP A 535 -5.68 24.11 29.21
CA TRP A 535 -6.29 22.78 29.41
C TRP A 535 -5.84 21.80 28.31
N PRO A 536 -5.76 20.47 28.54
CA PRO A 536 -5.24 19.49 27.57
C PRO A 536 -6.07 19.32 26.27
N MET A 537 -7.05 20.20 26.02
CA MET A 537 -7.88 20.19 24.82
C MET A 537 -7.23 21.00 23.72
N MET A 538 -7.21 20.44 22.52
CA MET A 538 -6.62 21.02 21.32
C MET A 538 -7.72 21.71 20.51
N GLY A 539 -7.49 22.97 20.15
CA GLY A 539 -8.33 23.69 19.21
C GLY A 539 -8.13 23.18 17.77
N VAL A 540 -9.12 23.39 16.89
CA VAL A 540 -9.04 22.91 15.49
C VAL A 540 -7.87 23.56 14.75
N GLU A 541 -7.63 24.87 14.93
CA GLU A 541 -6.51 25.57 14.29
C GLU A 541 -5.14 25.09 14.79
N GLU A 542 -5.04 24.79 16.08
CA GLU A 542 -3.84 24.18 16.65
C GLU A 542 -3.61 22.77 16.10
N ALA A 543 -4.67 21.94 16.03
CA ALA A 543 -4.60 20.60 15.44
C ALA A 543 -4.16 20.65 13.97
N ARG A 544 -4.64 21.65 13.21
CA ARG A 544 -4.20 21.90 11.82
C ARG A 544 -2.72 22.27 11.75
N GLY A 545 -2.23 23.09 12.68
CA GLY A 545 -0.80 23.41 12.81
C GLY A 545 0.05 22.17 13.11
N LEU A 546 -0.35 21.38 14.10
CA LEU A 546 0.35 20.13 14.46
C LEU A 546 0.32 19.10 13.32
N ARG A 547 -0.78 19.04 12.56
CA ARG A 547 -0.83 18.20 11.35
C ARG A 547 0.25 18.58 10.34
N LEU A 548 0.52 19.86 10.13
CA LEU A 548 1.60 20.29 9.24
C LEU A 548 2.95 19.80 9.75
N GLU A 549 3.21 19.88 11.06
CA GLU A 549 4.43 19.32 11.66
C GLU A 549 4.52 17.79 11.49
N VAL A 550 3.42 17.06 11.64
CA VAL A 550 3.36 15.61 11.39
C VAL A 550 3.67 15.30 9.93
N MET A 551 3.12 16.08 9.00
CA MET A 551 3.37 15.93 7.56
C MET A 551 4.85 16.19 7.23
N GLU A 552 5.43 17.24 7.79
CA GLU A 552 6.86 17.56 7.62
C GLU A 552 7.76 16.44 8.19
N GLU A 553 7.45 15.89 9.37
CA GLU A 553 8.21 14.77 9.94
C GLU A 553 8.16 13.56 9.00
N ARG A 554 6.97 13.21 8.52
CA ARG A 554 6.73 12.08 7.61
C ARG A 554 7.38 12.27 6.25
N GLU A 555 7.39 13.48 5.71
CA GLU A 555 8.10 13.80 4.47
C GLU A 555 9.60 13.60 4.64
N ALA A 556 10.19 14.13 5.73
CA ALA A 556 11.60 13.96 6.03
C ALA A 556 11.99 12.48 6.20
N PHE A 557 11.16 11.69 6.88
CA PHE A 557 11.40 10.26 7.03
C PHE A 557 11.29 9.52 5.70
N ARG A 558 10.29 9.85 4.88
CA ARG A 558 10.12 9.27 3.55
C ARG A 558 11.34 9.51 2.67
N GLU A 559 11.91 10.71 2.66
CA GLU A 559 13.14 10.99 1.93
C GLU A 559 14.32 10.13 2.41
N VAL A 560 14.42 9.89 3.73
CA VAL A 560 15.44 9.00 4.30
C VAL A 560 15.21 7.57 3.83
N MET A 561 13.98 7.08 3.85
CA MET A 561 13.63 5.73 3.38
C MET A 561 13.84 5.58 1.87
N GLU A 562 13.50 6.59 1.08
CA GLU A 562 13.76 6.59 -0.37
C GLU A 562 15.25 6.50 -0.63
N ARG A 563 16.06 7.35 0.02
CA ARG A 563 17.53 7.26 -0.06
C ARG A 563 18.05 5.91 0.45
N ALA A 564 17.47 5.34 1.50
CA ALA A 564 17.87 4.03 2.00
C ALA A 564 17.58 2.93 0.97
N ILE A 565 16.41 2.96 0.34
CA ILE A 565 16.01 2.00 -0.69
C ILE A 565 16.85 2.18 -1.96
N GLU A 566 17.12 3.42 -2.38
CA GLU A 566 17.91 3.75 -3.58
C GLU A 566 19.43 3.55 -3.39
N SER A 567 19.95 3.82 -2.19
CA SER A 567 21.37 3.61 -1.86
C SER A 567 21.76 2.14 -1.83
N HIS A 568 20.78 1.24 -1.64
CA HIS A 568 20.97 -0.18 -1.87
C HIS A 568 21.08 -0.45 -3.38
N ARG A 569 22.28 -0.22 -3.89
CA ARG A 569 22.62 -0.54 -5.27
C ARG A 569 22.59 -2.05 -5.48
N PHE A 570 22.12 -2.42 -6.66
CA PHE A 570 22.25 -3.76 -7.19
C PHE A 570 23.73 -4.06 -7.53
N ASP A 571 24.64 -4.04 -6.54
CA ASP A 571 26.04 -4.40 -6.72
C ASP A 571 26.32 -5.83 -6.23
N LEU A 572 26.69 -6.69 -7.18
CA LEU A 572 27.06 -8.07 -6.92
C LEU A 572 28.57 -8.21 -6.58
N ARG A 573 29.33 -7.11 -6.54
CA ARG A 573 30.81 -7.14 -6.43
C ARG A 573 31.37 -6.94 -5.03
N GLU A 574 30.60 -6.46 -4.06
CA GLU A 574 31.11 -6.21 -2.70
C GLU A 574 31.02 -7.46 -1.81
N ARG A 575 32.17 -7.83 -1.25
CA ARG A 575 32.34 -8.74 -0.11
C ARG A 575 32.54 -7.92 1.15
#